data_AF-A0A0V0YQ84-F1
#
_entry.id   AF-A0A0V0YQ84-F1
#
_cell.length_a   1.000
_cell.length_b   1.000
_cell.length_c   1.000
_cell.angle_alpha   90.00
_cell.angle_beta   90.00
_cell.angle_gamma   90.00
#
_symmetry.space_group_name_H-M   'P 1'
#
loop_
_entity.id
_entity.type
_entity.pdbx_description
1 polymer ?
#
loop_
_entity_poly.entity_id
_entity_poly.type
_entity_poly.pdbx_seq_one_letter_code
_entity_poly.pdbx_strand_id
1 'polypeptide(L)' 'MKKPRTSVTKCMTLRLLYTSFLTGLLTVFLNGN' A
#
# COMPACT_ATOMS: atom_id res chain seq x y z
N MET A 1 -6.14 3.21 30.51
CA MET A 1 -5.65 2.39 29.37
C MET A 1 -5.63 3.24 28.11
N LYS A 2 -4.48 3.35 27.43
CA LYS A 2 -4.35 4.10 26.17
C LYS A 2 -4.90 3.19 25.04
N LYS A 3 -5.99 3.58 24.38
CA LYS A 3 -6.53 2.79 23.24
C LYS A 3 -5.44 2.67 22.17
N PRO A 4 -5.10 1.46 21.70
CA PRO A 4 -4.12 1.33 20.64
C PRO A 4 -4.72 1.96 19.40
N ARG A 5 -4.02 2.95 18.82
CA ARG A 5 -4.41 3.60 17.55
C ARG A 5 -4.18 2.62 16.39
N THR A 6 -4.96 1.54 16.36
CA THR A 6 -4.81 0.43 15.39
C THR A 6 -5.38 0.76 14.02
N SER A 7 -6.40 1.63 13.96
CA SER A 7 -7.08 2.00 12.72
C SER A 7 -6.18 2.77 11.75
N VAL A 8 -5.41 3.74 12.26
CA VAL A 8 -4.50 4.57 11.45
C VAL A 8 -3.37 3.73 10.89
N THR A 9 -2.75 2.87 11.71
CA THR A 9 -1.66 1.99 11.27
C THR A 9 -2.13 1.01 10.21
N LYS A 10 -3.30 0.37 10.37
CA LYS A 10 -3.87 -0.53 9.35
C LYS A 10 -4.16 0.18 8.03
N CYS A 11 -4.74 1.38 8.08
CA CYS A 11 -5.00 2.19 6.88
C CYS A 11 -3.70 2.59 6.17
N MET A 12 -2.66 2.95 6.92
CA MET A 12 -1.34 3.25 6.37
C MET A 12 -0.69 2.02 5.71
N THR A 13 -0.75 0.85 6.36
CA THR A 13 -0.25 -0.41 5.78
C THR A 13 -1.01 -0.79 4.51
N LEU A 14 -2.35 -0.67 4.49
CA LEU A 14 -3.15 -0.93 3.29
C LEU A 14 -2.82 0.03 2.15
N ARG A 15 -2.66 1.34 2.43
CA ARG A 15 -2.20 2.30 1.44
C ARG A 15 -0.83 1.93 0.89
N LEU A 16 0.13 1.59 1.74
CA LEU A 16 1.47 1.18 1.31
C LEU A 16 1.44 -0.04 0.39
N LEU A 17 0.68 -1.08 0.76
CA LEU A 17 0.52 -2.29 -0.05
C LEU A 17 -0.12 -1.98 -1.40
N TYR A 18 -1.19 -1.18 -1.42
CA TYR A 18 -1.88 -0.79 -2.65
C TYR A 18 -0.97 0.04 -3.57
N THR A 19 -0.23 1.01 -3.00
CA THR A 19 0.67 1.86 -3.78
C THR A 19 1.81 1.02 -4.38
N SER A 20 2.40 0.11 -3.60
CA SER A 20 3.45 -0.80 -4.07
C SER A 20 2.96 -1.74 -5.17
N PHE A 21 1.74 -2.28 -5.03
CA PHE A 21 1.13 -3.14 -6.05
C PHE A 21 0.89 -2.38 -7.36
N LEU A 22 0.35 -1.16 -7.26
CA LEU A 22 0.08 -0.31 -8.42
C LEU A 22 1.37 0.09 -9.15
N THR A 23 2.43 0.44 -8.42
CA THR A 23 3.75 0.72 -9.01
C THR A 23 4.35 -0.51 -9.69
N GLY A 24 4.22 -1.69 -9.09
CA GLY A 24 4.66 -2.94 -9.70
C GLY A 24 3.92 -3.22 -11.02
N LEU A 25 2.59 -3.11 -11.01
CA LEU A 25 1.77 -3.27 -12.21
C LEU A 25 2.14 -2.28 -13.32
N LEU A 26 2.30 -1.00 -12.97
CA LEU A 26 2.67 0.04 -13.92
C LEU A 26 4.05 -0.24 -14.54
N THR A 27 5.01 -0.69 -13.73
CA THR A 27 6.36 -1.04 -14.20
C THR A 27 6.34 -2.21 -15.17
N VAL A 28 5.51 -3.23 -14.89
CA VAL A 28 5.32 -4.38 -15.77
C VAL A 28 4.63 -3.97 -17.06
N PHE A 29 3.60 -3.12 -16.98
CA PHE A 29 2.89 -2.62 -18.15
C PHE A 29 3.78 -1.76 -19.06
N LEU A 30 4.64 -0.93 -18.48
CA LEU A 30 5.52 -0.03 -19.24
C LEU A 30 6.78 -0.71 -19.80
N ASN A 31 7.33 -1.74 -19.13
CA ASN A 31 8.51 -2.47 -19.61
C ASN A 31 8.16 -3.74 -20.42
N GLY A 32 6.91 -4.19 -20.37
CA GLY A 32 6.45 -5.38 -21.08
C GLY A 32 5.97 -5.13 -22.50
N ASN A 33 5.98 -3.87 -22.97
CA ASN A 33 5.59 -3.43 -24.32
C ASN A 33 6.79 -2.76 -25.00
#